data_AF-A0A645B0E6-F1
#
_entry.id   AF-A0A645B0E6-F1
#
_cell.length_a   1.000
_cell.length_b   1.000
_cell.length_c   1.000
_cell.angle_alpha   90.00
_cell.angle_beta   90.00
_cell.angle_gamma   90.00
#
_symmetry.space_group_name_H-M   'P 1'
#
loop_
_entity.id
_entity.type
_entity.pdbx_description
1 polymer ?
#
loop_
_entity_poly.entity_id
_entity_poly.type
_entity_poly.pdbx_seq_one_letter_code
_entity_poly.pdbx_strand_id
1 'polypeptide(L)'
;MDFYEFLKQIDKNKENIVITILSGHNMGEKIVLSDGEIVYKDNNDLNTEKIISAVPANKKSQSLTVDGEKIYVEFVRQSYNVVVCGGGHISIPIIKICKLLDLPVTAIDDRITFANNAAKAGADKVICKPFEQALRDIEGSSGTFFVIVTRGHRYDQTCLENIIQKENAYIGMIGSKVRVAKVLDYLESEGISREKLNEVYTPIGLKIGAETPEEIAVAIMAQIIEVKNKETGSSTYSDELLNAVLMDEKREVPKAMVTIVSRRGSAPRDVGTKMLVLKDGTMIGTICGGCVESSIRGDALMCIDNKKHKLISVDMTGRHAEEEGMVCGGIVEVFVESIN
;
A
#
# COMPACT_ATOMS: atom_id res chain seq x y z
N MET A 1 23.50 -5.90 -9.07
CA MET A 1 22.13 -6.24 -8.64
C MET A 1 21.26 -5.19 -9.27
N ASP A 2 20.28 -5.60 -10.04
CA ASP A 2 19.31 -4.69 -10.66
C ASP A 2 18.47 -3.98 -9.59
N PHE A 3 17.96 -2.79 -9.87
CA PHE A 3 17.13 -2.02 -8.93
C PHE A 3 15.93 -2.83 -8.42
N TYR A 4 15.23 -3.56 -9.28
CA TYR A 4 14.03 -4.30 -8.89
C TYR A 4 14.36 -5.56 -8.08
N GLU A 5 15.50 -6.20 -8.33
CA GLU A 5 16.02 -7.28 -7.48
C GLU A 5 16.35 -6.76 -6.09
N PHE A 6 17.04 -5.61 -6.02
CA PHE A 6 17.37 -4.94 -4.78
C PHE A 6 16.10 -4.58 -3.99
N LEU A 7 15.13 -3.96 -4.66
CA LEU A 7 13.89 -3.53 -4.05
C LEU A 7 13.04 -4.70 -3.52
N LYS A 8 13.13 -5.89 -4.14
CA LYS A 8 12.46 -7.10 -3.65
C LYS A 8 13.06 -7.63 -2.35
N GLN A 9 14.35 -7.39 -2.12
CA GLN A 9 15.09 -7.87 -0.95
C GLN A 9 15.18 -6.84 0.18
N ILE A 10 14.73 -5.61 -0.07
CA ILE A 10 14.81 -4.53 0.91
C ILE A 10 14.02 -4.89 2.17
N ASP A 11 14.55 -4.51 3.34
CA ASP A 11 13.87 -4.70 4.61
C ASP A 11 12.62 -3.82 4.66
N LYS A 12 11.45 -4.43 4.43
CA LYS A 12 10.15 -3.74 4.38
C LYS A 12 9.73 -3.16 5.74
N ASN A 13 10.41 -3.49 6.85
CA ASN A 13 10.13 -2.91 8.16
C ASN A 13 10.82 -1.55 8.37
N LYS A 14 11.80 -1.21 7.51
CA LYS A 14 12.50 0.08 7.54
C LYS A 14 11.77 1.15 6.73
N GLU A 15 12.09 2.41 7.01
CA GLU A 15 11.69 3.49 6.13
C GLU A 15 12.53 3.44 4.86
N ASN A 16 11.91 3.06 3.75
CA ASN A 16 12.58 2.97 2.46
C ASN A 16 12.12 4.09 1.53
N ILE A 17 13.07 4.79 0.93
CA ILE A 17 12.81 5.92 0.04
C ILE A 17 13.54 5.66 -1.28
N VAL A 18 12.79 5.57 -2.37
CA VAL A 18 13.33 5.53 -3.73
C VAL A 18 13.30 6.94 -4.29
N ILE A 19 14.45 7.43 -4.76
CA ILE A 19 14.55 8.70 -5.45
C ILE A 19 14.86 8.40 -6.90
N THR A 20 13.99 8.82 -7.82
CA THR A 20 14.19 8.68 -9.28
C THR A 20 14.46 10.04 -9.91
N ILE A 21 15.51 10.14 -10.72
CA ILE A 21 15.78 11.35 -11.50
C ILE A 21 14.82 11.42 -12.70
N LEU A 22 14.05 12.49 -12.82
CA LEU A 22 12.99 12.65 -13.82
C LEU A 22 13.39 13.49 -15.04
N SER A 23 14.56 14.12 -15.02
CA SER A 23 15.01 15.02 -16.09
C SER A 23 16.53 15.14 -16.10
N GLY A 24 17.08 15.65 -17.20
CA GLY A 24 18.53 15.89 -17.31
C GLY A 24 19.26 14.69 -17.90
N HIS A 25 20.59 14.70 -17.77
CA HIS A 25 21.45 13.65 -18.32
C HIS A 25 21.24 12.30 -17.61
N ASN A 26 20.97 12.34 -16.30
CA ASN A 26 20.83 11.17 -15.44
C ASN A 26 19.37 10.71 -15.31
N MET A 27 18.50 11.06 -16.26
CA MET A 27 17.08 10.69 -16.21
C MET A 27 16.91 9.16 -16.19
N GLY A 28 16.13 8.64 -15.24
CA GLY A 28 15.95 7.20 -15.02
C GLY A 28 16.69 6.67 -13.81
N GLU A 29 17.88 7.23 -13.53
CA GLU A 29 18.76 6.81 -12.43
C GLU A 29 18.07 6.91 -11.07
N LYS A 30 18.41 5.98 -10.18
CA LYS A 30 17.80 5.83 -8.87
C LYS A 30 18.80 5.83 -7.73
N ILE A 31 18.32 6.29 -6.58
CA ILE A 31 18.97 6.18 -5.27
C ILE A 31 17.94 5.57 -4.33
N VAL A 32 18.34 4.63 -3.47
CA VAL A 32 17.49 4.13 -2.38
C VAL A 32 18.11 4.44 -1.04
N LEU A 33 17.31 5.04 -0.18
CA LEU A 33 17.62 5.25 1.23
C LEU A 33 16.85 4.24 2.08
N SER A 34 17.48 3.70 3.11
CA SER A 34 16.85 2.87 4.14
C SER A 34 17.26 3.42 5.51
N ASP A 35 16.27 3.86 6.31
CA ASP A 35 16.48 4.58 7.58
C ASP A 35 17.49 5.76 7.47
N GLY A 36 17.49 6.43 6.32
CA GLY A 36 18.36 7.58 6.03
C GLY A 36 19.73 7.24 5.45
N GLU A 37 20.11 5.96 5.38
CA GLU A 37 21.37 5.53 4.77
C GLU A 37 21.20 5.16 3.30
N ILE A 38 22.15 5.52 2.45
CA ILE A 38 22.15 5.09 1.04
C ILE A 38 22.47 3.59 0.99
N VAL A 39 21.50 2.80 0.55
CA VAL A 39 21.62 1.35 0.38
C VAL A 39 21.70 0.93 -1.08
N TYR A 40 21.33 1.82 -2.01
CA TYR A 40 21.43 1.60 -3.45
C TYR A 40 21.66 2.92 -4.20
N LYS A 41 22.42 2.86 -5.30
CA LYS A 41 22.53 3.92 -6.31
C LYS A 41 22.95 3.32 -7.65
N ASP A 42 22.32 3.77 -8.74
CA ASP A 42 22.70 3.35 -10.10
C ASP A 42 24.05 3.97 -10.53
N ASN A 43 24.21 5.28 -10.31
CA ASN A 43 25.43 6.02 -10.66
C ASN A 43 26.14 6.60 -9.43
N ASN A 44 27.46 6.40 -9.36
CA ASN A 44 28.31 6.94 -8.30
C ASN A 44 28.47 8.45 -8.32
N ASP A 45 28.27 9.10 -9.48
CA ASP A 45 28.54 10.53 -9.71
C ASP A 45 27.33 11.43 -9.41
N LEU A 46 26.21 10.86 -8.95
CA LEU A 46 25.05 11.65 -8.53
C LEU A 46 25.39 12.51 -7.30
N ASN A 47 24.93 13.76 -7.29
CA ASN A 47 25.08 14.66 -6.14
C ASN A 47 24.10 14.27 -5.03
N THR A 48 24.42 13.21 -4.29
CA THR A 48 23.53 12.59 -3.32
C THR A 48 23.24 13.48 -2.11
N GLU A 49 24.19 14.30 -1.67
CA GLU A 49 24.02 15.15 -0.47
C GLU A 49 22.83 16.10 -0.61
N LYS A 50 22.76 16.83 -1.73
CA LYS A 50 21.66 17.77 -1.97
C LYS A 50 20.33 17.05 -2.18
N ILE A 51 20.33 15.95 -2.92
CA ILE A 51 19.14 15.15 -3.18
C ILE A 51 18.53 14.62 -1.86
N ILE A 52 19.38 14.09 -0.96
CA ILE A 52 18.96 13.58 0.35
C ILE A 52 18.43 14.71 1.23
N SER A 53 19.08 15.88 1.21
CA SER A 53 18.62 17.05 1.98
C SER A 53 17.24 17.58 1.53
N ALA A 54 16.82 17.27 0.31
CA ALA A 54 15.53 17.66 -0.25
C ALA A 54 14.40 16.66 0.06
N VAL A 55 14.70 15.51 0.67
CA VAL A 55 13.69 14.51 1.08
C VAL A 55 12.69 15.17 2.04
N PRO A 56 11.38 15.10 1.74
CA PRO A 56 10.40 15.89 2.46
C PRO A 56 10.06 15.28 3.82
N ALA A 57 10.15 16.10 4.88
CA ALA A 57 9.88 15.67 6.26
C ALA A 57 8.44 15.20 6.52
N ASN A 58 7.48 15.55 5.66
CA ASN A 58 6.09 15.10 5.75
C ASN A 58 5.86 13.68 5.21
N LYS A 59 6.93 12.99 4.80
CA LYS A 59 6.93 11.62 4.28
C LYS A 59 6.00 11.38 3.09
N LYS A 60 5.63 12.45 2.37
CA LYS A 60 4.74 12.36 1.22
C LYS A 60 5.55 12.18 -0.05
N SER A 61 5.25 11.13 -0.81
CA SER A 61 5.84 10.93 -2.14
C SER A 61 5.44 12.07 -3.07
N GLN A 62 6.42 12.72 -3.69
CA GLN A 62 6.20 13.88 -4.55
C GLN A 62 7.39 14.17 -5.46
N SER A 63 7.12 14.89 -6.56
CA SER A 63 8.16 15.45 -7.39
C SER A 63 8.70 16.76 -6.80
N LEU A 64 10.01 16.95 -6.87
CA LEU A 64 10.73 18.14 -6.42
C LEU A 64 11.72 18.59 -7.50
N THR A 65 12.21 19.83 -7.39
CA THR A 65 13.32 20.33 -8.22
C THR A 65 14.51 20.62 -7.33
N VAL A 66 15.65 20.00 -7.63
CA VAL A 66 16.92 20.16 -6.92
C VAL A 66 17.97 20.59 -7.95
N ASP A 67 18.59 21.76 -7.74
CA ASP A 67 19.60 22.31 -8.68
C ASP A 67 19.15 22.39 -10.16
N GLY A 68 17.85 22.55 -10.41
CA GLY A 68 17.29 22.61 -11.77
C GLY A 68 16.97 21.25 -12.39
N GLU A 69 17.32 20.14 -11.73
CA GLU A 69 16.87 18.80 -12.09
C GLU A 69 15.61 18.42 -11.32
N LYS A 70 14.66 17.81 -12.01
CA LYS A 70 13.44 17.27 -11.41
C LYS A 70 13.71 15.86 -10.89
N ILE A 71 13.33 15.61 -9.65
CA ILE A 71 13.40 14.30 -9.00
C ILE A 71 12.03 13.88 -8.52
N TYR A 72 11.79 12.59 -8.42
CA TYR A 72 10.65 12.01 -7.74
C TYR A 72 11.13 11.32 -6.48
N VAL A 73 10.68 11.80 -5.32
CA VAL A 73 10.93 11.14 -4.04
C VAL A 73 9.73 10.27 -3.73
N GLU A 74 9.97 8.98 -3.65
CA GLU A 74 8.99 7.92 -3.45
C GLU A 74 9.26 7.24 -2.12
N PHE A 75 8.40 7.48 -1.13
CA PHE A 75 8.39 6.68 0.09
C PHE A 75 7.79 5.32 -0.28
N VAL A 76 8.64 4.29 -0.32
CA VAL A 76 8.23 2.92 -0.62
C VAL A 76 7.48 2.42 0.60
N ARG A 77 6.16 2.45 0.49
CA ARG A 77 5.31 2.04 1.60
C ARG A 77 5.31 0.54 1.78
N GLN A 78 5.15 0.16 3.04
CA GLN A 78 4.94 -1.20 3.46
C GLN A 78 3.70 -1.79 2.78
N SER A 79 3.75 -3.09 2.49
CA SER A 79 2.58 -3.81 1.99
C SER A 79 1.48 -3.77 3.05
N TYR A 80 0.33 -3.23 2.70
CA TYR A 80 -0.83 -3.23 3.58
C TYR A 80 -1.47 -4.62 3.59
N ASN A 81 -1.80 -5.12 4.78
CA ASN A 81 -2.54 -6.37 4.92
C ASN A 81 -3.48 -6.31 6.13
N VAL A 82 -4.53 -7.11 6.10
CA VAL A 82 -5.53 -7.17 7.17
C VAL A 82 -5.50 -8.54 7.82
N VAL A 83 -5.34 -8.58 9.14
CA VAL A 83 -5.42 -9.79 9.94
C VAL A 83 -6.75 -9.79 10.68
N VAL A 84 -7.70 -10.62 10.25
CA VAL A 84 -9.03 -10.73 10.86
C VAL A 84 -9.04 -11.88 11.88
N CYS A 85 -9.14 -11.53 13.16
CA CYS A 85 -9.26 -12.48 14.26
C CYS A 85 -10.75 -12.80 14.49
N GLY A 86 -11.16 -13.98 14.02
CA GLY A 86 -12.52 -14.48 14.04
C GLY A 86 -13.05 -14.69 12.63
N GLY A 87 -13.74 -15.79 12.40
CA GLY A 87 -14.41 -16.11 11.12
C GLY A 87 -15.94 -15.95 11.19
N GLY A 88 -16.44 -15.15 12.14
CA GLY A 88 -17.86 -14.96 12.43
C GLY A 88 -18.62 -14.18 11.35
N HIS A 89 -19.91 -13.93 11.60
CA HIS A 89 -20.80 -13.25 10.64
C HIS A 89 -20.38 -11.81 10.31
N ILE A 90 -19.68 -11.11 11.21
CA ILE A 90 -19.10 -9.78 10.96
C ILE A 90 -17.84 -9.87 10.08
N SER A 91 -17.05 -10.93 10.22
CA SER A 91 -15.81 -11.12 9.47
C SER A 91 -16.04 -11.32 7.97
N ILE A 92 -17.14 -11.97 7.59
CA ILE A 92 -17.47 -12.26 6.19
C ILE A 92 -17.60 -11.00 5.32
N PRO A 93 -18.43 -10.00 5.67
CA PRO A 93 -18.50 -8.75 4.91
C PRO A 93 -17.18 -7.97 4.96
N ILE A 94 -16.43 -7.99 6.07
CA ILE A 94 -15.09 -7.37 6.15
C ILE A 94 -14.16 -7.96 5.08
N ILE A 95 -14.04 -9.30 5.04
CA ILE A 95 -13.19 -10.01 4.06
C ILE A 95 -13.59 -9.63 2.62
N LYS A 96 -14.90 -9.58 2.33
CA LYS A 96 -15.40 -9.19 1.01
C LYS A 96 -15.01 -7.76 0.64
N ILE A 97 -15.15 -6.81 1.57
CA ILE A 97 -14.75 -5.42 1.33
C ILE A 97 -13.23 -5.33 1.13
N CYS A 98 -12.43 -6.01 1.95
CA CYS A 98 -10.98 -6.08 1.75
C CYS A 98 -10.64 -6.60 0.35
N LYS A 99 -11.32 -7.65 -0.14
CA LYS A 99 -11.08 -8.18 -1.48
C LYS A 99 -11.46 -7.17 -2.59
N LEU A 100 -12.55 -6.43 -2.40
CA LEU A 100 -12.94 -5.33 -3.31
C LEU A 100 -11.92 -4.19 -3.34
N LEU A 101 -11.21 -3.96 -2.22
CA LEU A 101 -10.20 -2.91 -2.06
C LEU A 101 -8.78 -3.39 -2.39
N ASP A 102 -8.62 -4.64 -2.85
CA ASP A 102 -7.32 -5.27 -3.08
C ASP A 102 -6.38 -5.20 -1.87
N LEU A 103 -6.96 -5.44 -0.67
CA LEU A 103 -6.23 -5.55 0.59
C LEU A 103 -6.10 -7.04 0.95
N PRO A 104 -4.88 -7.62 0.93
CA PRO A 104 -4.65 -9.01 1.33
C PRO A 104 -5.17 -9.30 2.73
N VAL A 105 -5.91 -10.40 2.90
CA VAL A 105 -6.52 -10.79 4.18
C VAL A 105 -5.99 -12.13 4.67
N THR A 106 -5.51 -12.14 5.92
CA THR A 106 -5.34 -13.36 6.71
C THR A 106 -6.48 -13.49 7.72
N ALA A 107 -7.30 -14.53 7.60
CA ALA A 107 -8.37 -14.82 8.56
C ALA A 107 -7.98 -15.94 9.53
N ILE A 108 -8.30 -15.78 10.80
CA ILE A 108 -7.99 -16.74 11.86
C ILE A 108 -9.30 -17.16 12.55
N ASP A 109 -9.56 -18.46 12.67
CA ASP A 109 -10.58 -19.00 13.57
C ASP A 109 -10.21 -20.45 13.92
N ASP A 110 -10.37 -20.85 15.17
CA ASP A 110 -10.06 -22.22 15.61
C ASP A 110 -11.17 -23.23 15.23
N ARG A 111 -12.29 -22.77 14.65
CA ARG A 111 -13.38 -23.63 14.16
C ARG A 111 -13.32 -23.76 12.65
N ILE A 112 -13.19 -25.01 12.19
CA ILE A 112 -13.10 -25.35 10.77
C ILE A 112 -14.23 -24.76 9.91
N THR A 113 -15.47 -24.75 10.40
CA THR A 113 -16.62 -24.20 9.66
C THR A 113 -16.46 -22.70 9.38
N PHE A 114 -15.95 -21.95 10.37
CA PHE A 114 -15.78 -20.51 10.27
C PHE A 114 -14.54 -20.15 9.43
N ALA A 115 -13.46 -20.91 9.59
CA ALA A 115 -12.29 -20.84 8.71
C ALA A 115 -12.67 -21.09 7.24
N ASN A 116 -13.46 -22.13 6.96
CA ASN A 116 -13.94 -22.43 5.61
C ASN A 116 -14.84 -21.32 5.05
N ASN A 117 -15.66 -20.68 5.88
CA ASN A 117 -16.48 -19.55 5.45
C ASN A 117 -15.62 -18.33 5.09
N ALA A 118 -14.56 -18.05 5.85
CA ALA A 118 -13.61 -16.99 5.53
C ALA A 118 -12.90 -17.24 4.19
N ALA A 119 -12.48 -18.48 3.92
CA ALA A 119 -11.92 -18.87 2.63
C ALA A 119 -12.92 -18.63 1.48
N LYS A 120 -14.16 -19.07 1.64
CA LYS A 120 -15.24 -18.85 0.65
C LYS A 120 -15.57 -17.37 0.44
N ALA A 121 -15.36 -16.53 1.45
CA ALA A 121 -15.56 -15.09 1.36
C ALA A 121 -14.45 -14.37 0.58
N GLY A 122 -13.32 -15.03 0.33
CA GLY A 122 -12.20 -14.49 -0.45
C GLY A 122 -10.97 -14.11 0.36
N ALA A 123 -10.80 -14.63 1.59
CA ALA A 123 -9.57 -14.42 2.36
C ALA A 123 -8.37 -15.09 1.65
N ASP A 124 -7.28 -14.36 1.45
CA ASP A 124 -6.10 -14.84 0.73
C ASP A 124 -5.33 -15.91 1.53
N LYS A 125 -5.36 -15.82 2.86
CA LYS A 125 -4.84 -16.84 3.78
C LYS A 125 -5.85 -17.13 4.89
N VAL A 126 -6.01 -18.41 5.23
CA VAL A 126 -6.85 -18.85 6.35
C VAL A 126 -6.05 -19.74 7.29
N ILE A 127 -6.06 -19.41 8.58
CA ILE A 127 -5.37 -20.17 9.62
C ILE A 127 -6.42 -20.76 10.57
N CYS A 128 -6.59 -22.08 10.50
CA CYS A 128 -7.49 -22.82 11.39
C CYS A 128 -6.73 -23.36 12.62
N LYS A 129 -6.37 -22.46 13.55
CA LYS A 129 -5.65 -22.77 14.81
C LYS A 129 -6.21 -21.93 15.97
N PRO A 130 -5.94 -22.28 17.24
CA PRO A 130 -6.14 -21.37 18.36
C PRO A 130 -5.48 -20.00 18.12
N PHE A 131 -6.17 -18.91 18.50
CA PHE A 131 -5.73 -17.54 18.21
C PHE A 131 -4.30 -17.26 18.65
N GLU A 132 -3.93 -17.64 19.87
CA GLU A 132 -2.57 -17.49 20.41
C GLU A 132 -1.52 -18.15 19.50
N GLN A 133 -1.78 -19.38 19.05
CA GLN A 133 -0.85 -20.11 18.17
C GLN A 133 -0.77 -19.48 16.78
N ALA A 134 -1.91 -19.08 16.22
CA ALA A 134 -1.94 -18.43 14.92
C ALA A 134 -1.22 -17.07 14.94
N LEU A 135 -1.42 -16.27 15.98
CA LEU A 135 -0.85 -14.93 16.12
C LEU A 135 0.65 -14.96 16.47
N ARG A 136 1.17 -16.03 17.07
CA ARG A 136 2.63 -16.25 17.19
C ARG A 136 3.31 -16.33 15.82
N ASP A 137 2.69 -17.00 14.87
CA ASP A 137 3.21 -17.21 13.51
C ASP A 137 2.99 -16.01 12.56
N ILE A 138 2.26 -14.97 13.01
CA ILE A 138 1.98 -13.76 12.22
C ILE A 138 2.83 -12.62 12.75
N GLU A 139 3.78 -12.16 11.96
CA GLU A 139 4.50 -10.92 12.25
C GLU A 139 3.61 -9.70 11.97
N GLY A 140 3.83 -8.62 12.73
CA GLY A 140 3.20 -7.33 12.47
C GLY A 140 4.18 -6.39 11.79
N SER A 141 3.67 -5.33 11.19
CA SER A 141 4.44 -4.25 10.55
C SER A 141 3.63 -2.96 10.59
N SER A 142 4.24 -1.82 10.32
CA SER A 142 3.54 -0.52 10.15
C SER A 142 2.48 -0.52 9.03
N GLY A 143 2.38 -1.58 8.21
CA GLY A 143 1.32 -1.81 7.22
C GLY A 143 0.24 -2.82 7.64
N THR A 144 0.31 -3.38 8.85
CA THR A 144 -0.61 -4.45 9.28
C THR A 144 -1.81 -3.89 10.05
N PHE A 145 -3.02 -4.17 9.57
CA PHE A 145 -4.28 -3.84 10.25
C PHE A 145 -4.84 -5.06 10.98
N PHE A 146 -4.77 -5.06 12.31
CA PHE A 146 -5.37 -6.12 13.12
C PHE A 146 -6.84 -5.80 13.45
N VAL A 147 -7.74 -6.71 13.09
CA VAL A 147 -9.19 -6.58 13.29
C VAL A 147 -9.68 -7.71 14.20
N ILE A 148 -9.97 -7.38 15.46
CA ILE A 148 -10.39 -8.32 16.50
C ILE A 148 -11.92 -8.35 16.56
N VAL A 149 -12.50 -9.37 15.93
CA VAL A 149 -13.96 -9.60 15.79
C VAL A 149 -14.30 -11.05 16.17
N THR A 150 -13.82 -11.50 17.32
CA THR A 150 -13.90 -12.91 17.72
C THR A 150 -15.30 -13.28 18.24
N ARG A 151 -15.48 -14.56 18.62
CA ARG A 151 -16.73 -15.10 19.16
C ARG A 151 -17.02 -14.75 20.62
N GLY A 152 -16.17 -13.99 21.31
CA GLY A 152 -16.42 -13.62 22.70
C GLY A 152 -15.22 -13.05 23.44
N HIS A 153 -15.50 -12.45 24.60
CA HIS A 153 -14.59 -11.54 25.30
C HIS A 153 -13.26 -12.16 25.67
N ARG A 154 -13.27 -13.44 26.08
CA ARG A 154 -12.04 -14.18 26.39
C ARG A 154 -11.09 -14.22 25.19
N TYR A 155 -11.64 -14.47 23.99
CA TYR A 155 -10.83 -14.58 22.78
C TYR A 155 -10.41 -13.20 22.25
N ASP A 156 -11.24 -12.16 22.42
CA ASP A 156 -10.87 -10.78 22.12
C ASP A 156 -9.63 -10.38 22.94
N GLN A 157 -9.64 -10.67 24.24
CA GLN A 157 -8.52 -10.44 25.15
C GLN A 157 -7.28 -11.25 24.72
N THR A 158 -7.40 -12.56 24.48
CA THR A 158 -6.27 -13.38 24.00
C THR A 158 -5.66 -12.82 22.71
N CYS A 159 -6.48 -12.33 21.77
CA CYS A 159 -5.96 -11.72 20.56
C CYS A 159 -5.20 -10.42 20.87
N LEU A 160 -5.78 -9.53 21.68
CA LEU A 160 -5.17 -8.26 22.02
C LEU A 160 -3.83 -8.44 22.75
N GLU A 161 -3.74 -9.36 23.72
CA GLU A 161 -2.50 -9.72 24.42
C GLU A 161 -1.37 -10.10 23.46
N ASN A 162 -1.69 -10.87 22.42
CA ASN A 162 -0.70 -11.35 21.45
C ASN A 162 -0.36 -10.31 20.38
N ILE A 163 -1.22 -9.30 20.18
CA ILE A 163 -1.07 -8.31 19.09
C ILE A 163 -0.49 -6.99 19.60
N ILE A 164 -0.84 -6.56 20.81
CA ILE A 164 -0.54 -5.20 21.32
C ILE A 164 0.95 -4.87 21.34
N GLN A 165 1.83 -5.88 21.42
CA GLN A 165 3.28 -5.65 21.37
C GLN A 165 3.87 -5.66 19.96
N LYS A 166 3.14 -6.19 18.96
CA LYS A 166 3.59 -6.24 17.57
C LYS A 166 3.52 -4.86 16.94
N GLU A 167 4.42 -4.62 15.99
CA GLU A 167 4.31 -3.47 15.09
C GLU A 167 3.00 -3.56 14.30
N ASN A 168 2.30 -2.44 14.13
CA ASN A 168 0.99 -2.41 13.49
C ASN A 168 0.68 -1.01 12.96
N ALA A 169 -0.16 -0.94 11.91
CA ALA A 169 -0.79 0.30 11.44
C ALA A 169 -2.02 0.66 12.27
N TYR A 170 -2.65 -0.36 12.85
CA TYR A 170 -3.98 -0.29 13.44
C TYR A 170 -4.29 -1.55 14.24
N ILE A 171 -4.88 -1.36 15.42
CA ILE A 171 -5.54 -2.44 16.16
C ILE A 171 -6.97 -1.99 16.44
N GLY A 172 -7.93 -2.68 15.86
CA GLY A 172 -9.35 -2.47 16.10
C GLY A 172 -9.93 -3.62 16.89
N MET A 173 -10.67 -3.33 17.96
CA MET A 173 -11.33 -4.37 18.75
C MET A 173 -12.84 -4.14 18.90
N ILE A 174 -13.61 -5.19 18.60
CA ILE A 174 -15.05 -5.18 18.81
C ILE A 174 -15.40 -5.19 20.29
N GLY A 175 -16.42 -4.41 20.64
CA GLY A 175 -17.02 -4.46 21.98
C GLY A 175 -17.54 -3.12 22.47
N SER A 176 -18.33 -3.17 23.54
CA SER A 176 -18.77 -1.94 24.20
C SER A 176 -17.59 -1.27 24.91
N LYS A 177 -17.62 0.07 25.01
CA LYS A 177 -16.60 0.85 25.71
C LYS A 177 -16.29 0.34 27.11
N VAL A 178 -17.35 0.04 27.88
CA VAL A 178 -17.23 -0.45 29.26
C VAL A 178 -16.51 -1.79 29.31
N ARG A 179 -16.82 -2.69 28.37
CA ARG A 179 -16.22 -4.02 28.33
C ARG A 179 -14.77 -3.96 27.93
N VAL A 180 -14.47 -3.17 26.90
CA VAL A 180 -13.10 -3.02 26.41
C VAL A 180 -12.23 -2.31 27.43
N ALA A 181 -12.75 -1.30 28.14
CA ALA A 181 -12.02 -0.65 29.24
C ALA A 181 -11.49 -1.66 30.26
N LYS A 182 -12.29 -2.65 30.67
CA LYS A 182 -11.83 -3.71 31.59
C LYS A 182 -10.69 -4.56 31.04
N VAL A 183 -10.70 -4.84 29.74
CA VAL A 183 -9.61 -5.57 29.08
C VAL A 183 -8.35 -4.70 29.06
N LEU A 184 -8.48 -3.41 28.74
CA LEU A 184 -7.33 -2.49 28.74
C LEU A 184 -6.76 -2.31 30.15
N ASP A 185 -7.60 -2.16 31.17
CA ASP A 185 -7.15 -2.00 32.57
C ASP A 185 -6.45 -3.27 33.08
N TYR A 186 -6.91 -4.45 32.66
CA TYR A 186 -6.20 -5.71 32.93
C TYR A 186 -4.82 -5.73 32.27
N LEU A 187 -4.72 -5.39 30.98
CA LEU A 187 -3.45 -5.35 30.25
C LEU A 187 -2.47 -4.30 30.80
N GLU A 188 -2.99 -3.19 31.31
CA GLU A 188 -2.20 -2.19 32.02
C GLU A 188 -1.62 -2.77 33.32
N SER A 189 -2.40 -3.56 34.05
CA SER A 189 -1.90 -4.25 35.26
C SER A 189 -0.85 -5.33 34.98
N GLU A 190 -0.85 -5.90 33.77
CA GLU A 190 0.17 -6.83 33.27
C GLU A 190 1.41 -6.10 32.71
N GLY A 191 1.46 -4.76 32.80
CA GLY A 191 2.65 -3.95 32.48
C GLY A 191 2.67 -3.32 31.08
N ILE A 192 1.57 -3.36 30.34
CA ILE A 192 1.46 -2.65 29.05
C ILE A 192 1.18 -1.16 29.31
N SER A 193 1.93 -0.26 28.66
CA SER A 193 1.76 1.18 28.88
C SER A 193 0.38 1.67 28.43
N ARG A 194 -0.18 2.63 29.18
CA ARG A 194 -1.47 3.23 28.83
C ARG A 194 -1.45 3.95 27.49
N GLU A 195 -0.32 4.54 27.12
CA GLU A 195 -0.09 5.17 25.82
C GLU A 195 -0.38 4.19 24.68
N LYS A 196 0.21 2.98 24.74
CA LYS A 196 0.01 1.94 23.73
C LYS A 196 -1.42 1.40 23.71
N LEU A 197 -2.04 1.26 24.89
CA LEU A 197 -3.44 0.82 24.99
C LEU A 197 -4.42 1.86 24.43
N ASN A 198 -4.10 3.16 24.52
CA ASN A 198 -4.92 4.24 23.97
C ASN A 198 -4.90 4.28 22.42
N GLU A 199 -3.94 3.63 21.77
CA GLU A 199 -3.89 3.48 20.31
C GLU A 199 -4.89 2.44 19.78
N VAL A 200 -5.47 1.61 20.65
CA VAL A 200 -6.47 0.60 20.26
C VAL A 200 -7.81 1.25 19.93
N TYR A 201 -8.29 1.04 18.72
CA TYR A 201 -9.57 1.56 18.25
C TYR A 201 -10.73 0.75 18.82
N THR A 202 -11.44 1.36 19.78
CA THR A 202 -12.54 0.72 20.49
C THR A 202 -13.67 1.70 20.89
N PRO A 203 -14.94 1.38 20.59
CA PRO A 203 -15.39 0.29 19.71
C PRO A 203 -14.82 0.48 18.30
N ILE A 204 -14.47 -0.63 17.66
CA ILE A 204 -13.94 -0.62 16.30
C ILE A 204 -14.91 0.03 15.30
N GLY A 205 -14.38 0.76 14.32
CA GLY A 205 -15.14 1.39 13.25
C GLY A 205 -15.61 2.82 13.53
N LEU A 206 -15.97 3.52 12.45
CA LEU A 206 -16.52 4.88 12.55
C LEU A 206 -17.94 4.87 13.14
N LYS A 207 -18.31 5.94 13.84
CA LYS A 207 -19.64 6.10 14.43
C LYS A 207 -20.65 6.54 13.37
N ILE A 208 -21.09 5.59 12.54
CA ILE A 208 -22.07 5.83 11.46
C ILE A 208 -23.48 5.31 11.78
N GLY A 209 -23.70 4.80 13.00
CA GLY A 209 -25.00 4.20 13.39
C GLY A 209 -25.24 2.82 12.80
N ALA A 210 -24.18 2.04 12.56
CA ALA A 210 -24.27 0.69 11.99
C ALA A 210 -25.02 -0.29 12.91
N GLU A 211 -25.94 -1.06 12.33
CA GLU A 211 -26.76 -2.07 13.01
C GLU A 211 -26.54 -3.48 12.44
N THR A 212 -26.37 -3.60 11.13
CA THR A 212 -26.17 -4.89 10.45
C THR A 212 -24.69 -5.27 10.37
N PRO A 213 -24.35 -6.58 10.22
CA PRO A 213 -22.96 -7.01 10.03
C PRO A 213 -22.27 -6.33 8.84
N GLU A 214 -23.01 -6.09 7.76
CA GLU A 214 -22.55 -5.39 6.57
C GLU A 214 -22.24 -3.91 6.86
N GLU A 215 -23.12 -3.20 7.57
CA GLU A 215 -22.88 -1.81 7.98
C GLU A 215 -21.71 -1.70 8.96
N ILE A 216 -21.58 -2.65 9.89
CA ILE A 216 -20.46 -2.71 10.83
C ILE A 216 -19.15 -2.90 10.05
N ALA A 217 -19.15 -3.78 9.04
CA ALA A 217 -17.99 -3.95 8.18
C ALA A 217 -17.64 -2.67 7.41
N VAL A 218 -18.63 -1.95 6.87
CA VAL A 218 -18.42 -0.63 6.24
C VAL A 218 -17.82 0.36 7.24
N ALA A 219 -18.33 0.42 8.47
CA ALA A 219 -17.81 1.30 9.52
C ALA A 219 -16.34 1.00 9.87
N ILE A 220 -15.99 -0.29 9.98
CA ILE A 220 -14.62 -0.76 10.26
C ILE A 220 -13.71 -0.41 9.10
N MET A 221 -14.10 -0.75 7.87
CA MET A 221 -13.28 -0.50 6.69
C MET A 221 -13.12 0.98 6.40
N ALA A 222 -14.13 1.81 6.67
CA ALA A 222 -14.01 3.26 6.57
C ALA A 222 -12.97 3.82 7.58
N GLN A 223 -12.92 3.28 8.80
CA GLN A 223 -11.90 3.66 9.79
C GLN A 223 -10.50 3.20 9.35
N ILE A 224 -10.36 1.97 8.83
CA ILE A 224 -9.09 1.46 8.29
C ILE A 224 -8.60 2.34 7.13
N ILE A 225 -9.47 2.71 6.19
CA ILE A 225 -9.13 3.61 5.09
C ILE A 225 -8.71 4.99 5.62
N GLU A 226 -9.41 5.51 6.62
CA GLU A 226 -9.06 6.78 7.27
C GLU A 226 -7.63 6.73 7.85
N VAL A 227 -7.28 5.65 8.56
CA VAL A 227 -5.95 5.44 9.14
C VAL A 227 -4.89 5.26 8.04
N LYS A 228 -5.15 4.37 7.07
CA LYS A 228 -4.28 4.13 5.91
C LYS A 228 -3.93 5.43 5.17
N ASN A 229 -4.91 6.32 5.01
CA ASN A 229 -4.74 7.58 4.27
C ASN A 229 -4.25 8.75 5.14
N LYS A 230 -4.33 8.64 6.47
CA LYS A 230 -3.72 9.60 7.40
C LYS A 230 -2.20 9.47 7.40
N GLU A 231 -1.69 8.26 7.24
CA GLU A 231 -0.30 8.08 6.90
C GLU A 231 -0.10 8.52 5.43
N THR A 232 0.84 9.42 5.16
CA THR A 232 1.10 10.02 3.82
C THR A 232 1.90 9.11 2.86
N GLY A 233 1.28 8.63 1.77
CA GLY A 233 1.94 7.92 0.65
C GLY A 233 1.15 6.72 0.08
N SER A 234 1.58 6.16 -1.04
CA SER A 234 0.88 5.05 -1.72
C SER A 234 1.73 3.78 -1.66
N SER A 235 1.14 2.59 -1.61
CA SER A 235 1.87 1.32 -1.84
C SER A 235 2.19 1.23 -3.33
N THR A 236 3.45 1.49 -3.71
CA THR A 236 3.77 1.83 -5.10
C THR A 236 4.33 0.67 -5.94
N TYR A 237 4.95 -0.34 -5.33
CA TYR A 237 5.44 -1.55 -5.99
C TYR A 237 4.69 -2.78 -5.45
N SER A 238 3.64 -3.23 -6.14
CA SER A 238 2.95 -4.46 -5.77
C SER A 238 3.85 -5.68 -6.02
N ASP A 239 3.67 -6.76 -5.25
CA ASP A 239 4.41 -8.00 -5.49
C ASP A 239 4.12 -8.55 -6.90
N GLU A 240 2.93 -8.34 -7.44
CA GLU A 240 2.60 -8.65 -8.84
C GLU A 240 3.47 -7.87 -9.83
N LEU A 241 3.62 -6.55 -9.64
CA LEU A 241 4.47 -5.71 -10.49
C LEU A 241 5.94 -6.13 -10.39
N LEU A 242 6.46 -6.30 -9.17
CA LEU A 242 7.85 -6.72 -8.96
C LEU A 242 8.11 -8.10 -9.57
N ASN A 243 7.19 -9.05 -9.37
CA ASN A 243 7.31 -10.36 -9.97
C ASN A 243 7.24 -10.27 -11.50
N ALA A 244 6.33 -9.51 -12.08
CA ALA A 244 6.24 -9.34 -13.53
C ALA A 244 7.48 -8.67 -14.14
N VAL A 245 8.07 -7.70 -13.44
CA VAL A 245 9.33 -7.08 -13.84
C VAL A 245 10.48 -8.10 -13.78
N LEU A 246 10.50 -9.00 -12.80
CA LEU A 246 11.60 -9.95 -12.58
C LEU A 246 11.43 -11.32 -13.26
N MET A 247 10.22 -11.73 -13.62
CA MET A 247 9.89 -13.10 -14.07
C MET A 247 10.52 -13.49 -15.42
N ASP A 248 11.14 -12.56 -16.15
CA ASP A 248 11.54 -12.74 -17.55
C ASP A 248 13.06 -12.75 -17.82
N GLU A 249 13.88 -13.04 -16.81
CA GLU A 249 15.36 -13.15 -16.93
C GLU A 249 15.83 -14.10 -18.06
N LYS A 250 14.98 -15.02 -18.53
CA LYS A 250 15.33 -15.95 -19.62
C LYS A 250 15.02 -15.44 -21.03
N ARG A 251 14.27 -14.33 -21.17
CA ARG A 251 13.81 -13.82 -22.48
C ARG A 251 14.13 -12.35 -22.75
N GLU A 252 14.59 -11.58 -21.75
CA GLU A 252 14.88 -10.14 -21.88
C GLU A 252 13.76 -9.40 -22.61
N VAL A 253 12.50 -9.63 -22.21
CA VAL A 253 11.37 -8.96 -22.87
C VAL A 253 11.40 -7.48 -22.46
N PRO A 254 11.61 -6.55 -23.40
CA PRO A 254 11.64 -5.14 -23.08
C PRO A 254 10.29 -4.68 -22.53
N LYS A 255 10.31 -3.84 -21.51
CA LYS A 255 9.11 -3.39 -20.80
C LYS A 255 9.28 -1.94 -20.35
N ALA A 256 8.21 -1.30 -19.92
CA ALA A 256 8.27 0.03 -19.36
C ALA A 256 7.44 0.15 -18.08
N MET A 257 8.03 0.73 -17.04
CA MET A 257 7.33 1.11 -15.83
C MET A 257 6.76 2.52 -16.00
N VAL A 258 5.47 2.65 -15.77
CA VAL A 258 4.74 3.91 -15.84
C VAL A 258 4.37 4.31 -14.42
N THR A 259 4.77 5.51 -13.98
CA THR A 259 4.51 6.01 -12.61
C THR A 259 3.89 7.40 -12.65
N ILE A 260 2.79 7.64 -11.92
CA ILE A 260 2.29 9.01 -11.68
C ILE A 260 3.21 9.69 -10.67
N VAL A 261 3.94 10.71 -11.09
CA VAL A 261 4.94 11.41 -10.25
C VAL A 261 4.45 12.75 -9.72
N SER A 262 3.36 13.28 -10.27
CA SER A 262 2.76 14.55 -9.90
C SER A 262 1.26 14.56 -10.22
N ARG A 263 0.48 15.26 -9.39
CA ARG A 263 -0.96 15.46 -9.59
C ARG A 263 -1.33 16.87 -9.13
N ARG A 264 -2.11 17.57 -9.95
CA ARG A 264 -2.77 18.85 -9.61
C ARG A 264 -4.26 18.74 -9.93
N GLY A 265 -5.12 19.13 -9.00
CA GLY A 265 -6.56 18.99 -9.14
C GLY A 265 -7.07 17.55 -9.06
N SER A 266 -8.27 17.31 -9.55
CA SER A 266 -8.97 16.03 -9.46
C SER A 266 -8.50 15.05 -10.54
N ALA A 267 -7.64 14.10 -10.16
CA ALA A 267 -7.25 12.96 -10.98
C ALA A 267 -7.74 11.63 -10.36
N PRO A 268 -7.89 10.55 -11.13
CA PRO A 268 -8.51 9.30 -10.65
C PRO A 268 -7.59 8.47 -9.74
N ARG A 269 -6.28 8.67 -9.80
CA ARG A 269 -5.28 7.94 -9.00
C ARG A 269 -4.28 8.90 -8.36
N ASP A 270 -3.60 8.43 -7.31
CA ASP A 270 -2.65 9.20 -6.54
C ASP A 270 -1.21 9.08 -7.06
N VAL A 271 -0.38 10.05 -6.65
CA VAL A 271 1.07 10.03 -6.90
C VAL A 271 1.67 8.73 -6.33
N GLY A 272 2.51 8.07 -7.13
CA GLY A 272 3.11 6.77 -6.85
C GLY A 272 2.35 5.58 -7.43
N THR A 273 1.16 5.77 -8.01
CA THR A 273 0.48 4.69 -8.73
C THR A 273 1.31 4.25 -9.93
N LYS A 274 1.46 2.93 -10.10
CA LYS A 274 2.27 2.32 -11.17
C LYS A 274 1.48 1.38 -12.06
N MET A 275 1.97 1.24 -13.29
CA MET A 275 1.53 0.26 -14.28
C MET A 275 2.75 -0.21 -15.07
N LEU A 276 2.86 -1.51 -15.32
CA LEU A 276 3.88 -2.08 -16.19
C LEU A 276 3.28 -2.31 -17.58
N VAL A 277 4.01 -1.90 -18.63
CA VAL A 277 3.65 -2.16 -20.03
C VAL A 277 4.71 -3.09 -20.64
N LEU A 278 4.28 -4.22 -21.18
CA LEU A 278 5.15 -5.15 -21.90
C LEU A 278 5.23 -4.78 -23.39
N LYS A 279 6.26 -5.26 -24.10
CA LYS A 279 6.44 -5.00 -25.54
C LYS A 279 5.28 -5.48 -26.42
N ASP A 280 4.52 -6.49 -25.99
CA ASP A 280 3.32 -6.96 -26.68
C ASP A 280 2.07 -6.09 -26.42
N GLY A 281 2.21 -5.05 -25.59
CA GLY A 281 1.13 -4.14 -25.20
C GLY A 281 0.31 -4.59 -23.99
N THR A 282 0.64 -5.73 -23.37
CA THR A 282 0.04 -6.18 -22.11
C THR A 282 0.31 -5.15 -21.01
N MET A 283 -0.70 -4.85 -20.21
CA MET A 283 -0.62 -3.93 -19.07
C MET A 283 -0.88 -4.69 -17.77
N ILE A 284 -0.02 -4.46 -16.77
CA ILE A 284 -0.18 -5.02 -15.42
C ILE A 284 -0.28 -3.83 -14.46
N GLY A 285 -1.34 -3.80 -13.66
CA GLY A 285 -1.75 -2.59 -12.92
C GLY A 285 -2.48 -1.57 -13.80
N THR A 286 -2.85 -0.44 -13.19
CA THR A 286 -3.54 0.66 -13.87
C THR A 286 -3.18 1.99 -13.20
N ILE A 287 -2.86 3.00 -14.01
CA ILE A 287 -2.63 4.37 -13.52
C ILE A 287 -3.85 5.25 -13.76
N CYS A 288 -4.75 4.87 -14.65
CA CYS A 288 -5.95 5.63 -14.99
C CYS A 288 -7.00 4.73 -15.68
N GLY A 289 -8.26 5.15 -15.78
CA GLY A 289 -9.21 4.51 -16.69
C GLY A 289 -9.29 5.26 -18.01
N GLY A 290 -9.65 4.56 -19.11
CA GLY A 290 -10.07 5.20 -20.36
C GLY A 290 -8.93 5.69 -21.28
N CYS A 291 -9.20 6.73 -22.07
CA CYS A 291 -8.34 7.16 -23.19
C CYS A 291 -6.93 7.59 -22.76
N VAL A 292 -6.79 8.20 -21.58
CA VAL A 292 -5.48 8.60 -21.01
C VAL A 292 -4.55 7.41 -20.86
N GLU A 293 -5.04 6.30 -20.33
CA GLU A 293 -4.22 5.09 -20.15
C GLU A 293 -3.79 4.49 -21.49
N SER A 294 -4.67 4.49 -22.48
CA SER A 294 -4.33 4.02 -23.84
C SER A 294 -3.29 4.88 -24.54
N SER A 295 -3.33 6.20 -24.34
CA SER A 295 -2.32 7.14 -24.88
C SER A 295 -0.95 6.88 -24.25
N ILE A 296 -0.91 6.79 -22.91
CA ILE A 296 0.32 6.51 -22.17
C ILE A 296 0.91 5.14 -22.53
N ARG A 297 0.07 4.13 -22.80
CA ARG A 297 0.53 2.84 -23.34
C ARG A 297 1.28 3.02 -24.66
N GLY A 298 0.80 3.87 -25.56
CA GLY A 298 1.48 4.19 -26.81
C GLY A 298 2.86 4.82 -26.59
N ASP A 299 2.93 5.82 -25.70
CA ASP A 299 4.20 6.42 -25.30
C ASP A 299 5.16 5.41 -24.65
N ALA A 300 4.64 4.49 -23.83
CA ALA A 300 5.41 3.43 -23.21
C ALA A 300 6.04 2.48 -24.24
N LEU A 301 5.28 2.04 -25.24
CA LEU A 301 5.81 1.24 -26.35
C LEU A 301 6.91 1.99 -27.12
N MET A 302 6.76 3.29 -27.37
CA MET A 302 7.82 4.10 -27.98
C MET A 302 9.07 4.23 -27.10
N CYS A 303 8.90 4.34 -25.78
CA CYS A 303 10.01 4.38 -24.83
C CYS A 303 10.77 3.04 -24.77
N ILE A 304 10.03 1.93 -24.87
CA ILE A 304 10.60 0.58 -25.02
C ILE A 304 11.46 0.51 -26.29
N ASP A 305 10.90 0.84 -27.45
CA ASP A 305 11.60 0.71 -28.73
C ASP A 305 12.84 1.61 -28.82
N ASN A 306 12.76 2.83 -28.27
CA ASN A 306 13.85 3.80 -28.32
C ASN A 306 14.85 3.66 -27.16
N LYS A 307 14.60 2.79 -26.19
CA LYS A 307 15.39 2.64 -24.94
C LYS A 307 15.61 3.96 -24.22
N LYS A 308 14.55 4.76 -24.11
CA LYS A 308 14.59 6.10 -23.49
C LYS A 308 13.50 6.26 -22.46
N HIS A 309 13.78 7.03 -21.43
CA HIS A 309 12.79 7.47 -20.44
C HIS A 309 12.08 8.74 -20.92
N LYS A 310 10.85 8.97 -20.46
CA LYS A 310 10.07 10.15 -20.82
C LYS A 310 9.22 10.62 -19.65
N LEU A 311 9.19 11.93 -19.42
CA LEU A 311 8.25 12.57 -18.51
C LEU A 311 7.14 13.23 -19.34
N ILE A 312 5.90 12.85 -19.09
CA ILE A 312 4.72 13.22 -19.87
C ILE A 312 3.76 14.00 -18.99
N SER A 313 3.31 15.16 -19.44
CA SER A 313 2.24 15.93 -18.79
C SER A 313 0.92 15.64 -19.48
N VAL A 314 -0.07 15.18 -18.73
CA VAL A 314 -1.42 14.90 -19.22
C VAL A 314 -2.39 15.88 -18.58
N ASP A 315 -3.04 16.69 -19.41
CA ASP A 315 -4.06 17.65 -19.01
C ASP A 315 -5.45 17.11 -19.35
N MET A 316 -6.28 16.91 -18.32
CA MET A 316 -7.66 16.41 -18.46
C MET A 316 -8.70 17.53 -18.27
N THR A 317 -8.29 18.81 -18.31
CA THR A 317 -9.17 19.97 -18.05
C THR A 317 -9.86 20.53 -19.30
N GLY A 318 -9.47 20.07 -20.51
CA GLY A 318 -9.91 20.66 -21.78
C GLY A 318 -11.23 20.11 -22.34
N ARG A 319 -11.85 20.85 -23.28
CA ARG A 319 -13.11 20.45 -23.95
C ARG A 319 -13.05 19.09 -24.65
N HIS A 320 -11.90 18.65 -25.14
CA HIS A 320 -11.72 17.31 -25.72
C HIS A 320 -11.84 16.19 -24.67
N ALA A 321 -11.53 16.48 -23.40
CA ALA A 321 -11.69 15.51 -22.31
C ALA A 321 -13.17 15.24 -22.01
N GLU A 322 -14.04 16.25 -22.17
CA GLU A 322 -15.49 16.11 -22.01
C GLU A 322 -16.12 15.26 -23.12
N GLU A 323 -15.67 15.44 -24.38
CA GLU A 323 -16.12 14.65 -25.55
C GLU A 323 -15.66 13.19 -25.50
N GLU A 324 -14.49 12.92 -24.90
CA GLU A 324 -13.97 11.56 -24.66
C GLU A 324 -14.54 10.91 -23.38
N GLY A 325 -15.47 11.56 -22.68
CA GLY A 325 -16.16 11.01 -21.52
C GLY A 325 -15.31 10.97 -20.24
N MET A 326 -14.27 11.80 -20.14
CA MET A 326 -13.46 11.92 -18.91
C MET A 326 -14.21 12.70 -17.83
N VAL A 327 -14.26 12.15 -16.61
CA VAL A 327 -14.95 12.77 -15.45
C VAL A 327 -13.97 13.58 -14.58
N CYS A 328 -12.66 13.37 -14.74
CA CYS A 328 -11.62 13.98 -13.92
C CYS A 328 -11.04 15.24 -14.58
N GLY A 329 -11.07 16.39 -13.89
CA GLY A 329 -10.57 17.68 -14.41
C GLY A 329 -9.22 18.10 -13.81
N GLY A 330 -8.24 17.21 -13.76
CA GLY A 330 -6.92 17.46 -13.19
C GLY A 330 -5.79 17.38 -14.21
N ILE A 331 -4.58 17.71 -13.79
CA ILE A 331 -3.34 17.52 -14.54
C ILE A 331 -2.47 16.52 -13.80
N VAL A 332 -1.94 15.53 -14.50
CA VAL A 332 -0.98 14.56 -13.95
C VAL A 332 0.31 14.58 -14.74
N GLU A 333 1.43 14.37 -14.07
CA GLU A 333 2.69 14.06 -14.76
C GLU A 333 3.02 12.60 -14.53
N VAL A 334 3.37 11.93 -15.63
CA VAL A 334 3.62 10.49 -15.69
C VAL A 334 5.04 10.28 -16.19
N PHE A 335 5.83 9.57 -15.41
CA PHE A 335 7.16 9.14 -15.79
C PHE A 335 7.08 7.74 -16.39
N VAL A 336 7.60 7.60 -17.60
CA VAL A 336 7.70 6.34 -18.34
C VAL A 336 9.17 5.95 -18.37
N GLU A 337 9.48 4.84 -17.71
CA GLU A 337 10.81 4.31 -17.55
C GLU A 337 10.96 3.05 -18.41
N SER A 338 11.81 3.11 -19.44
CA SER A 338 12.17 1.92 -20.24
C SER A 338 13.06 1.00 -19.43
N ILE A 339 12.67 -0.27 -19.29
CA ILE A 339 13.41 -1.34 -18.61
C ILE A 339 13.81 -2.34 -19.70
N ASN A 340 15.13 -2.50 -19.88
CA ASN A 340 15.73 -3.31 -20.93
C ASN A 340 16.57 -4.42 -20.33
#